data_AF-A0A7S2LAB8-F1
#
_entry.id   AF-A0A7S2LAB8-F1
#
_cell.length_a   1.000
_cell.length_b   1.000
_cell.length_c   1.000
_cell.angle_alpha   90.00
_cell.angle_beta   90.00
_cell.angle_gamma   90.00
#
_symmetry.space_group_name_H-M   'P 1'
#
loop_
_entity.id
_entity.type
_entity.pdbx_description
1 polymer ?
#
loop_
_entity_poly.entity_id
_entity_poly.type
_entity_poly.pdbx_seq_one_letter_code
_entity_poly.pdbx_strand_id
1 'polypeptide(L)'
;PATIELENANAADVNGCAMQLICGIPAHVPENEGMAAVLAAVVKPMFFDELRTQQQLGYLVSSFVRARAESLSLVFLVQAERPPGAAGQSIQTFLEEFWRHIEKMPERT
;
A
#
# COMPACT_ATOMS: atom_id res chain seq x y z
N PRO A 1 -5.23 -11.00 1.94
CA PRO A 1 -4.53 -9.97 1.12
C PRO A 1 -4.13 -10.62 -0.20
N ALA A 2 -4.32 -9.94 -1.33
CA ALA A 2 -3.84 -10.43 -2.63
C ALA A 2 -2.54 -9.69 -2.96
N THR A 3 -1.45 -10.43 -3.11
CA THR A 3 -0.15 -9.89 -3.51
C THR A 3 0.07 -10.21 -4.98
N ILE A 4 0.40 -9.20 -5.76
CA ILE A 4 0.79 -9.30 -7.16
C ILE A 4 2.23 -8.81 -7.25
N GLU A 5 3.14 -9.74 -7.52
CA GLU A 5 4.55 -9.44 -7.79
C GLU A 5 4.78 -9.53 -9.29
N LEU A 6 5.39 -8.50 -9.85
CA LEU A 6 5.71 -8.41 -11.27
C LEU A 6 7.21 -8.15 -11.40
N GLU A 7 7.92 -9.13 -11.93
CA GLU A 7 9.34 -9.03 -12.27
C GLU A 7 9.47 -8.81 -13.78
N ASN A 8 10.33 -7.87 -14.19
CA ASN A 8 10.69 -7.65 -15.60
C ASN A 8 9.47 -7.47 -16.53
N ALA A 9 8.40 -6.82 -16.07
CA ALA A 9 7.22 -6.54 -16.90
C ALA A 9 7.54 -5.66 -18.13
N ASN A 10 8.70 -5.00 -18.12
CA ASN A 10 9.26 -4.27 -19.25
C ASN A 10 10.72 -4.71 -19.45
N ALA A 11 11.04 -5.28 -20.62
CA ALA A 11 12.39 -5.79 -20.93
C ALA A 11 13.48 -4.68 -20.98
N ALA A 12 13.07 -3.41 -21.04
CA ALA A 12 13.95 -2.25 -21.00
C ALA A 12 14.13 -1.66 -19.59
N ASP A 13 13.40 -2.15 -18.59
CA ASP A 13 13.39 -1.61 -17.22
C ASP A 13 13.79 -2.71 -16.23
N VAL A 14 14.94 -2.53 -15.58
CA VAL A 14 15.48 -3.48 -14.58
C VAL A 14 14.74 -3.43 -13.25
N ASN A 15 13.72 -2.58 -13.14
CA ASN A 15 12.95 -2.39 -11.91
C ASN A 15 11.95 -3.53 -11.63
N GLY A 16 11.95 -3.99 -10.39
CA GLY A 16 10.91 -4.87 -9.86
C GLY A 16 9.73 -4.07 -9.32
N CYS A 17 8.51 -4.62 -9.46
CA CYS A 17 7.28 -4.01 -8.98
C CYS A 17 6.51 -4.98 -8.08
N ALA A 18 6.12 -4.50 -6.91
CA ALA A 18 5.23 -5.20 -6.00
C ALA A 18 3.96 -4.39 -5.76
N MET A 19 2.82 -5.06 -5.86
CA MET A 19 1.51 -4.49 -5.56
C MET A 19 0.76 -5.37 -4.57
N GLN A 20 0.25 -4.79 -3.50
CA GLN A 20 -0.62 -5.48 -2.55
C GLN A 20 -2.00 -4.83 -2.51
N LEU A 21 -3.04 -5.66 -2.58
CA LEU A 21 -4.43 -5.27 -2.42
C LEU A 21 -4.95 -5.82 -1.10
N ILE A 22 -5.40 -4.92 -0.23
CA ILE A 22 -5.98 -5.27 1.07
C ILE A 22 -7.43 -4.75 1.19
N CYS A 23 -8.16 -5.31 2.16
CA CYS A 23 -9.50 -4.88 2.53
C CYS A 23 -10.50 -4.87 1.38
N GLY A 24 -10.67 -6.01 0.67
CA GLY A 24 -11.67 -6.22 -0.37
C GLY A 24 -13.11 -6.21 0.16
N ILE A 25 -13.61 -5.03 0.55
CA ILE A 25 -14.93 -4.82 1.17
C ILE A 25 -15.96 -4.38 0.13
N PRO A 26 -17.27 -4.57 0.36
CA PRO A 26 -18.31 -4.13 -0.57
C PRO A 26 -18.24 -2.62 -0.86
N ALA A 27 -18.29 -2.26 -2.14
CA ALA A 27 -18.45 -0.89 -2.62
C ALA A 27 -19.91 -0.43 -2.51
N HIS A 28 -20.17 0.87 -2.70
CA HIS A 28 -21.53 1.46 -2.65
C HIS A 28 -22.23 1.36 -1.29
N VAL A 29 -21.46 1.07 -0.23
CA VAL A 29 -21.87 1.19 1.17
C VAL A 29 -21.20 2.45 1.71
N PRO A 30 -21.95 3.52 2.02
CA PRO A 30 -21.37 4.82 2.43
C PRO A 30 -20.38 4.72 3.59
N GLU A 31 -20.66 3.86 4.57
CA GLU A 31 -19.79 3.62 5.71
C GLU A 31 -18.46 3.01 5.30
N ASN A 32 -18.47 2.07 4.35
CA ASN A 32 -17.24 1.45 3.82
C ASN A 32 -16.42 2.46 3.02
N GLU A 33 -17.07 3.29 2.21
CA GLU A 33 -16.41 4.34 1.42
C GLU A 33 -15.77 5.39 2.33
N GLY A 34 -16.50 5.84 3.36
CA GLY A 34 -15.99 6.75 4.38
C GLY A 34 -14.81 6.17 5.14
N MET A 35 -14.92 4.93 5.61
CA MET A 35 -13.84 4.27 6.34
C MET A 35 -12.60 4.05 5.47
N ALA A 36 -12.78 3.63 4.21
CA ALA A 36 -11.68 3.48 3.25
C ALA A 36 -10.99 4.82 2.96
N ALA A 37 -11.76 5.91 2.83
CA ALA A 37 -11.23 7.25 2.61
C ALA A 37 -10.41 7.75 3.81
N VAL A 38 -10.91 7.55 5.04
CA VAL A 38 -10.18 7.91 6.28
C VAL A 38 -8.90 7.11 6.41
N LEU A 39 -8.96 5.79 6.25
CA LEU A 39 -7.78 4.93 6.29
C LEU A 39 -6.74 5.34 5.25
N ALA A 40 -7.17 5.62 4.02
CA ALA A 40 -6.28 6.08 2.95
C ALA A 40 -5.63 7.43 3.27
N ALA A 41 -6.37 8.36 3.88
CA ALA A 41 -5.83 9.67 4.28
C ALA A 41 -4.76 9.55 5.37
N VAL A 42 -4.91 8.60 6.29
CA VAL A 42 -3.97 8.37 7.39
C VAL A 42 -2.73 7.61 6.92
N VAL A 43 -2.91 6.53 6.15
CA VAL A 43 -1.81 5.64 5.75
C VAL A 43 -0.92 6.24 4.68
N LYS A 44 -1.47 7.02 3.75
CA LYS A 44 -0.75 7.55 2.59
C LYS A 44 0.50 8.38 2.95
N PRO A 45 0.45 9.37 3.87
CA PRO A 45 1.64 10.12 4.24
C PRO A 45 2.69 9.21 4.90
N MET A 46 2.29 8.33 5.82
CA MET A 46 3.22 7.41 6.50
C MET A 46 3.88 6.42 5.54
N PHE A 47 3.11 5.87 4.59
CA PHE A 47 3.63 4.94 3.58
C PHE A 47 4.66 5.61 2.66
N PHE A 48 4.36 6.82 2.23
CA PHE A 48 5.27 7.60 1.40
C PHE A 48 6.54 7.95 2.16
N ASP A 49 6.43 8.45 3.39
CA ASP A 49 7.57 8.86 4.19
C ASP A 49 8.50 7.66 4.49
N GLU A 50 7.96 6.55 4.97
CA GLU A 50 8.76 5.37 5.34
C GLU A 50 9.58 4.83 4.15
N LEU A 51 8.91 4.59 3.02
CA LEU A 51 9.53 3.89 1.89
C LEU A 51 10.30 4.84 0.96
N ARG A 52 9.85 6.08 0.77
CA ARG A 52 10.50 7.02 -0.14
C ARG A 52 11.62 7.80 0.54
N THR A 53 11.44 8.20 1.80
CA THR A 53 12.44 9.05 2.48
C THR A 53 13.50 8.24 3.24
N GLN A 54 13.14 7.09 3.83
CA GLN A 54 14.10 6.30 4.62
C GLN A 54 14.79 5.19 3.83
N GLN A 55 14.09 4.52 2.91
CA GLN A 55 14.65 3.36 2.20
C GLN A 55 15.25 3.68 0.82
N GLN A 56 15.08 4.91 0.32
CA GLN A 56 15.56 5.39 -0.99
C GLN A 56 15.28 4.41 -2.15
N LEU A 57 14.14 3.71 -2.09
CA LEU A 57 13.71 2.80 -3.14
C LEU A 57 13.36 3.62 -4.39
N GLY A 58 14.16 3.48 -5.45
CA GLY A 58 13.99 4.22 -6.70
C GLY A 58 12.68 3.87 -7.41
N TYR A 59 11.65 4.70 -7.27
CA TYR A 59 11.12 5.66 -8.28
C TYR A 59 9.62 5.88 -8.07
N LEU A 60 8.85 4.89 -7.60
CA LEU A 60 7.41 5.05 -7.34
C LEU A 60 6.96 4.31 -6.07
N VAL A 61 6.43 5.08 -5.12
CA VAL A 61 5.75 4.61 -3.91
C VAL A 61 4.38 5.26 -3.90
N SER A 62 3.32 4.46 -3.94
CA SER A 62 1.94 4.99 -3.96
C SER A 62 0.99 4.11 -3.20
N SER A 63 0.06 4.74 -2.48
CA SER A 63 -1.09 4.08 -1.87
C SER A 63 -2.39 4.81 -2.22
N PHE A 64 -3.42 4.06 -2.57
CA PHE A 64 -4.71 4.62 -2.96
C PHE A 64 -5.85 3.61 -2.80
N VAL A 65 -7.07 4.12 -2.65
CA VAL A 65 -8.28 3.30 -2.71
C VAL A 65 -8.59 3.01 -4.18
N ARG A 66 -8.87 1.74 -4.48
CA ARG A 66 -9.33 1.29 -5.79
C ARG A 66 -10.72 0.68 -5.65
N ALA A 67 -11.67 1.21 -6.39
CA ALA A 67 -12.95 0.55 -6.63
C ALA A 67 -12.80 -0.40 -7.84
N ARG A 68 -13.26 -1.64 -7.70
CA ARG A 68 -13.37 -2.59 -8.80
C ARG A 68 -14.69 -3.36 -8.67
N ALA A 69 -15.55 -3.20 -9.67
CA ALA A 69 -16.91 -3.75 -9.66
C ALA A 69 -17.60 -3.41 -8.33
N GLU A 70 -17.91 -4.42 -7.52
CA GLU A 70 -18.62 -4.29 -6.24
C GLU A 70 -17.69 -4.25 -5.02
N SER A 71 -16.39 -4.00 -5.21
CA SER A 71 -15.41 -4.03 -4.12
C SER A 71 -14.55 -2.76 -4.07
N LEU A 72 -14.26 -2.31 -2.85
CA LEU A 72 -13.22 -1.35 -2.53
C LEU A 72 -12.00 -2.11 -2.03
N SER A 73 -10.81 -1.63 -2.36
CA SER A 73 -9.56 -2.17 -1.81
C SER A 73 -8.57 -1.04 -1.62
N LEU A 74 -7.74 -1.15 -0.59
CA LEU A 74 -6.58 -0.29 -0.43
C LEU A 74 -5.40 -0.94 -1.17
N VAL A 75 -4.80 -0.18 -2.06
CA VAL A 75 -3.69 -0.62 -2.91
C VAL A 75 -2.40 0.01 -2.39
N PHE A 76 -1.37 -0.82 -2.28
CA PHE A 76 0.01 -0.39 -2.02
C PHE A 76 0.87 -0.82 -3.19
N LEU A 77 1.63 0.12 -3.73
CA LEU A 77 2.44 -0.07 -4.93
C LEU A 77 3.85 0.46 -4.67
N VAL A 78 4.84 -0.40 -4.88
CA VAL A 78 6.25 -0.07 -4.82
C VAL A 78 6.94 -0.58 -6.08
N GLN A 79 7.58 0.33 -6.80
CA GLN A 79 8.53 0.01 -7.87
C GLN A 79 9.92 0.44 -7.40
N ALA A 80 10.88 -0.48 -7.53
CA ALA A 80 12.25 -0.29 -7.05
C ALA A 80 13.26 -0.97 -7.99
N GLU A 81 14.50 -0.49 -7.96
CA GLU A 81 15.69 -1.19 -8.51
C GLU A 81 16.08 -2.41 -7.65
N ARG A 82 15.09 -3.18 -7.19
CA ARG A 82 15.23 -4.36 -6.36
C ARG A 82 14.29 -5.45 -6.85
N PRO A 83 14.56 -6.73 -6.54
CA PRO A 83 13.62 -7.81 -6.87
C PRO A 83 12.23 -7.55 -6.27
N PRO A 84 11.14 -7.91 -6.98
CA PRO A 84 9.76 -7.69 -6.52
C PRO A 84 9.49 -8.22 -5.12
N GLY A 85 10.04 -9.40 -4.76
CA GLY A 85 9.87 -9.97 -3.43
C GLY A 85 10.44 -9.07 -2.32
N ALA A 86 11.53 -8.36 -2.56
CA ALA A 86 12.08 -7.40 -1.59
C ALA A 86 11.16 -6.17 -1.43
N ALA A 87 10.58 -5.67 -2.54
CA ALA A 87 9.61 -4.59 -2.49
C ALA A 87 8.30 -5.02 -1.80
N GLY A 88 7.83 -6.24 -2.06
CA GLY A 88 6.67 -6.85 -1.39
C GLY A 88 6.89 -6.99 0.11
N GLN A 89 8.09 -7.42 0.52
CA GLN A 89 8.47 -7.51 1.92
C GLN A 89 8.48 -6.14 2.60
N SER A 90 9.01 -5.10 1.94
CA SER A 90 8.96 -3.73 2.45
C SER A 90 7.52 -3.23 2.67
N ILE A 91 6.59 -3.54 1.76
CA ILE A 91 5.16 -3.23 1.94
C ILE A 91 4.60 -3.96 3.16
N GLN A 92 4.90 -5.25 3.32
CA GLN A 92 4.40 -6.03 4.44
C GLN A 92 4.93 -5.51 5.79
N THR A 93 6.24 -5.24 5.88
CA THR A 93 6.85 -4.69 7.09
C THR A 93 6.20 -3.36 7.47
N PHE A 94 5.99 -2.46 6.50
CA PHE A 94 5.27 -1.22 6.75
C PHE A 94 3.86 -1.46 7.29
N LEU A 95 3.09 -2.39 6.70
CA LEU A 95 1.72 -2.66 7.14
C LEU A 95 1.65 -3.17 8.58
N GLU A 96 2.59 -4.04 8.97
CA GLU A 96 2.70 -4.56 10.33
C GLU A 96 3.04 -3.45 11.34
N GLU A 97 3.96 -2.55 10.99
CA GLU A 97 4.35 -1.42 11.83
C GLU A 97 3.25 -0.36 11.92
N PHE A 98 2.61 -0.05 10.80
CA PHE A 98 1.47 0.86 10.73
C PHE A 98 0.31 0.36 11.60
N TRP A 99 -0.01 -0.93 11.55
CA TRP A 99 -1.05 -1.51 12.40
C TRP A 99 -0.72 -1.38 13.89
N ARG A 100 0.52 -1.72 14.29
CA ARG A 100 1.01 -1.52 15.66
C ARG A 100 0.99 -0.05 16.09
N HIS A 101 1.21 0.88 15.15
CA HIS A 101 1.16 2.31 15.42
C HIS A 101 -0.28 2.74 15.73
N ILE A 102 -1.26 2.34 14.91
CA ILE A 102 -2.68 2.64 15.13
C ILE A 102 -3.19 2.03 16.44
N GLU A 103 -2.87 0.77 16.74
CA GLU A 103 -3.29 0.12 17.99
C GLU A 103 -2.81 0.86 19.25
N LYS A 104 -1.70 1.60 19.14
CA LYS A 104 -1.11 2.38 20.22
C LYS A 104 -1.47 3.86 20.16
N MET A 105 -2.21 4.31 19.15
CA MET A 105 -2.64 5.70 19.07
C MET A 105 -3.62 5.98 20.23
N PRO A 106 -3.31 6.94 21.12
CA PRO A 106 -4.24 7.30 22.18
C PRO A 106 -5.50 7.90 21.56
N GLU A 107 -6.67 7.52 22.10
CA GLU A 107 -7.92 8.20 21.77
C GLU A 107 -7.74 9.70 22.06
N ARG A 108 -7.81 10.52 21.00
CA ARG A 108 -7.88 11.97 21.19
C ARG A 108 -9.28 12.29 21.70
N THR A 109 -9.34 12.58 22.99
CA THR A 109 -10.51 13.09 23.72
C THR A 109 -10.90 14.48 23.22
#